data_AF-A0A6A6YKN1-F1
#
_entry.id   AF-A0A6A6YKN1-F1
#
_cell.length_a   1.000
_cell.length_b   1.000
_cell.length_c   1.000
_cell.angle_alpha   90.00
_cell.angle_beta   90.00
_cell.angle_gamma   90.00
#
_symmetry.space_group_name_H-M   'P 1'
#
loop_
_entity.id
_entity.type
_entity.pdbx_description
1 polymer ?
#
loop_
_entity_poly.entity_id
_entity_poly.type
_entity_poly.pdbx_seq_one_letter_code
_entity_poly.pdbx_strand_id
1 'polypeptide(L)'
;MLYELIGIVRPGRVSEVKEIAKTAGSIIINSGGVVRGYSNWGTFLLPAPAKKLQSTHYTGHHFIMRFDSSAKSQHALRRTMGLDPRLIKYSVVKLGSKLEDIKDVPGEAKFN
;
A
#
# COMPACT_ATOMS: atom_id res chain seq x y z
N MET A 1 2.05 -1.26 15.93
CA MET A 1 1.19 -0.11 15.57
C MET A 1 0.49 -0.47 14.29
N LEU A 2 -0.76 -0.04 14.12
CA LEU A 2 -1.53 -0.32 12.91
C LEU A 2 -1.24 0.73 11.86
N TYR A 3 -0.86 0.27 10.68
CA TYR A 3 -0.59 1.10 9.50
C TYR A 3 -1.43 0.64 8.31
N GLU A 4 -1.63 1.56 7.39
CA GLU A 4 -2.26 1.33 6.10
C GLU A 4 -1.35 1.85 4.99
N LEU A 5 -0.99 0.99 4.05
CA LEU A 5 -0.33 1.36 2.80
C LEU A 5 -1.41 1.51 1.73
N ILE A 6 -1.46 2.68 1.10
CA ILE A 6 -2.24 2.94 -0.10
C ILE A 6 -1.25 3.00 -1.27
N GLY A 7 -1.37 2.07 -2.20
CA GLY A 7 -0.52 1.97 -3.38
C GLY A 7 -1.30 2.26 -4.66
N ILE A 8 -0.72 3.09 -5.53
CA ILE A 8 -1.24 3.39 -6.86
C ILE A 8 -0.24 2.88 -7.88
N VAL A 9 -0.56 1.77 -8.53
CA VAL A 9 0.28 1.11 -9.53
C VAL A 9 -0.14 1.56 -10.92
N ARG A 10 0.79 1.56 -11.88
CA ARG A 10 0.45 1.77 -13.28
C ARG A 10 -0.61 0.76 -13.76
N PRO A 11 -1.63 1.21 -14.50
CA PRO A 11 -2.67 0.31 -15.01
C PRO A 11 -2.13 -0.53 -16.18
N GLY A 12 -2.82 -1.62 -16.49
CA GLY A 12 -2.58 -2.44 -17.69
C GLY A 12 -2.07 -3.85 -17.40
N ARG A 13 -1.40 -4.10 -16.26
CA ARG A 13 -0.89 -5.43 -15.91
C ARG A 13 -1.14 -5.77 -14.44
N VAL A 14 -2.17 -6.57 -14.18
CA VAL A 14 -2.57 -7.00 -12.82
C VAL A 14 -1.46 -7.79 -12.10
N SER A 15 -0.60 -8.48 -12.85
CA SER A 15 0.54 -9.18 -12.24
C SER A 15 1.50 -8.25 -11.51
N GLU A 16 1.68 -7.00 -11.97
CA GLU A 16 2.52 -6.01 -11.28
C GLU A 16 1.94 -5.65 -9.92
N VAL A 17 0.62 -5.46 -9.85
CA VAL A 17 -0.08 -5.18 -8.58
C VAL A 17 0.15 -6.33 -7.59
N LYS A 18 0.00 -7.57 -8.06
CA LYS A 18 0.22 -8.77 -7.24
C LYS A 18 1.68 -8.86 -6.74
N GLU A 19 2.65 -8.61 -7.61
CA GLU A 19 4.08 -8.64 -7.26
C GLU A 19 4.45 -7.56 -6.24
N ILE A 20 3.95 -6.34 -6.42
CA ILE A 20 4.19 -5.22 -5.50
C ILE A 20 3.53 -5.52 -4.15
N ALA A 21 2.28 -5.96 -4.14
CA ALA A 21 1.56 -6.34 -2.93
C ALA A 21 2.29 -7.47 -2.18
N LYS A 22 2.73 -8.51 -2.90
CA LYS A 22 3.51 -9.61 -2.33
C LYS A 22 4.83 -9.11 -1.73
N THR A 23 5.56 -8.26 -2.45
CA THR A 23 6.83 -7.69 -1.96
C THR A 23 6.62 -6.85 -0.70
N ALA A 24 5.58 -6.00 -0.68
CA ALA A 24 5.20 -5.21 0.47
C ALA A 24 4.87 -6.09 1.69
N GLY A 25 4.06 -7.13 1.50
CA GLY A 25 3.74 -8.11 2.54
C GLY A 25 4.95 -8.85 3.07
N SER A 26 5.83 -9.33 2.18
CA SER A 26 7.06 -10.04 2.56
C SER A 26 7.97 -9.17 3.42
N ILE A 27 8.11 -7.87 3.13
CA ILE A 27 8.92 -6.96 3.95
C ILE A 27 8.39 -6.90 5.38
N ILE A 28 7.07 -6.80 5.55
CA ILE A 28 6.43 -6.72 6.86
C ILE A 28 6.56 -8.05 7.61
N ILE A 29 6.21 -9.16 6.97
CA ILE A 29 6.27 -10.50 7.57
C ILE A 29 7.70 -10.85 7.98
N ASN A 30 8.69 -10.64 7.10
CA ASN A 30 10.10 -10.92 7.39
C ASN A 30 10.67 -10.04 8.50
N SER A 31 10.04 -8.90 8.79
CA SER A 31 10.42 -8.01 9.89
C SER A 31 9.68 -8.30 11.19
N GLY A 32 8.93 -9.42 11.27
CA GLY A 32 8.12 -9.79 12.44
C GLY A 32 6.80 -9.03 12.59
N GLY A 33 6.34 -8.33 11.54
CA GLY A 33 5.02 -7.72 11.50
C GLY A 33 3.94 -8.68 11.00
N VAL A 34 2.68 -8.25 11.10
CA VAL A 34 1.50 -9.02 10.69
C VAL A 34 0.74 -8.26 9.62
N VAL A 35 0.45 -8.91 8.49
CA VAL A 35 -0.44 -8.36 7.46
C VAL A 35 -1.87 -8.75 7.80
N ARG A 36 -2.75 -7.77 7.99
CA ARG A 36 -4.16 -8.00 8.30
C ARG A 36 -4.99 -8.34 7.06
N GLY A 37 -4.67 -7.72 5.92
CA GLY A 37 -5.42 -7.93 4.70
C GLY A 37 -5.01 -7.02 3.57
N TYR A 38 -5.52 -7.36 2.38
CA TYR A 38 -5.40 -6.57 1.17
C TYR A 38 -6.80 -6.23 0.67
N SER A 39 -6.97 -5.00 0.19
CA SER A 39 -8.18 -4.57 -0.50
C SER A 39 -7.82 -4.08 -1.89
N ASN A 40 -8.36 -4.76 -2.89
CA ASN A 40 -8.19 -4.37 -4.28
C ASN A 40 -9.31 -3.41 -4.67
N TRP A 41 -8.96 -2.15 -4.90
CA TRP A 41 -9.90 -1.11 -5.27
C TRP A 41 -10.07 -1.00 -6.79
N GLY A 42 -9.10 -1.46 -7.58
CA GLY A 42 -9.18 -1.45 -9.04
C GLY A 42 -8.65 -0.17 -9.66
N THR A 43 -8.96 0.07 -10.93
CA THR A 43 -8.41 1.21 -11.68
C THR A 43 -9.34 2.42 -11.64
N PHE A 44 -8.81 3.55 -11.18
CA PHE A 44 -9.53 4.83 -11.12
C PHE A 44 -8.71 5.96 -11.72
N LEU A 45 -9.39 7.07 -12.01
CA LEU A 45 -8.75 8.34 -12.35
C LEU A 45 -7.94 8.87 -11.16
N LEU A 46 -6.77 9.40 -11.45
CA LEU A 46 -5.98 10.13 -10.47
C LEU A 46 -6.59 11.52 -10.26
N PRO A 47 -6.50 12.10 -9.05
CA PRO A 47 -6.99 13.46 -8.79
C PRO A 47 -6.36 14.52 -9.70
N ALA A 48 -5.12 14.28 -10.13
CA ALA A 48 -4.40 15.09 -11.11
C ALA A 48 -3.41 14.19 -11.88
N PRO A 49 -3.05 14.53 -13.13
CA PRO A 49 -2.07 13.79 -13.90
C PRO A 49 -0.74 13.65 -13.14
N ALA A 50 -0.24 12.41 -13.02
CA ALA A 50 0.98 12.11 -12.30
C ALA A 50 2.09 11.70 -13.27
N LYS A 51 3.24 12.36 -13.18
CA LYS A 51 4.42 12.02 -13.99
C LYS A 51 5.35 11.10 -13.19
N LYS A 52 5.69 9.94 -13.75
CA LYS A 52 6.66 8.99 -13.19
C LYS A 52 7.53 8.46 -14.31
N LEU A 53 8.86 8.54 -14.15
CA LEU A 53 9.85 8.05 -15.13
C LEU A 53 9.52 8.41 -16.58
N GLN A 54 9.33 9.71 -16.82
CA GLN A 54 9.00 10.28 -18.13
C GLN A 54 7.64 9.88 -18.74
N SER A 55 6.83 9.06 -18.05
CA SER A 55 5.46 8.75 -18.44
C SER A 55 4.44 9.53 -17.61
N THR A 56 3.36 9.99 -18.28
CA THR A 56 2.23 10.68 -17.64
C THR A 56 1.09 9.70 -17.47
N HIS A 57 0.59 9.56 -16.24
CA HIS A 57 -0.52 8.70 -15.90
C HIS A 57 -1.74 9.54 -15.53
N TYR A 58 -2.88 9.17 -16.09
CA TYR A 58 -4.20 9.75 -15.76
C TYR A 58 -5.03 8.81 -14.88
N THR A 59 -4.74 7.51 -14.97
CA THR A 59 -5.38 6.45 -14.19
C THR A 59 -4.34 5.62 -13.46
N GLY A 60 -4.76 4.95 -12.39
CA GLY A 60 -3.92 4.07 -11.60
C GLY A 60 -4.72 2.96 -10.94
N HIS A 61 -4.10 1.80 -10.79
CA HIS A 61 -4.66 0.67 -10.06
C HIS A 61 -4.40 0.85 -8.57
N HIS A 62 -5.47 1.05 -7.81
CA HIS A 62 -5.45 1.29 -6.38
C HIS A 62 -5.54 -0.04 -5.62
N PHE A 63 -4.66 -0.19 -4.64
CA PHE A 63 -4.76 -1.27 -3.67
C PHE A 63 -4.38 -0.75 -2.28
N ILE A 64 -4.95 -1.38 -1.27
CA ILE A 64 -4.67 -1.09 0.13
C ILE A 64 -4.13 -2.33 0.80
N MET A 65 -3.14 -2.15 1.66
CA MET A 65 -2.60 -3.18 2.53
C MET A 65 -2.63 -2.66 3.97
N ARG A 66 -3.34 -3.36 4.86
CA ARG A 66 -3.35 -3.07 6.30
C ARG A 66 -2.42 -4.02 7.03
N PHE A 67 -1.61 -3.48 7.93
CA PHE A 67 -0.61 -4.28 8.63
C PHE A 67 -0.24 -3.68 10.00
N ASP A 68 0.12 -4.57 10.92
CA ASP A 68 0.75 -4.21 12.18
C ASP A 68 2.26 -4.40 12.06
N SER A 69 3.01 -3.35 12.38
CA SER A 69 4.47 -3.45 12.44
C SER A 69 5.08 -2.47 13.44
N SER A 70 6.39 -2.59 13.61
CA SER A 70 7.22 -1.52 14.20
C SER A 70 7.33 -0.34 13.23
N ALA A 71 7.67 0.84 13.75
CA ALA A 71 7.96 2.02 12.92
C ALA A 71 9.14 1.77 11.96
N LYS A 72 10.19 1.05 12.42
CA LYS A 72 11.36 0.71 11.60
C LYS A 72 10.96 -0.10 10.37
N SER A 73 10.13 -1.13 10.54
CA SER A 73 9.63 -1.98 9.44
C SER A 73 8.77 -1.18 8.46
N GLN A 74 7.93 -0.27 8.97
CA GLN A 74 7.11 0.62 8.14
C GLN A 74 7.98 1.57 7.31
N HIS A 75 9.04 2.14 7.88
CA HIS A 75 9.98 2.99 7.15
C HIS A 75 10.72 2.21 6.06
N ALA A 76 11.14 0.98 6.35
CA ALA A 76 11.77 0.09 5.36
C ALA A 76 10.82 -0.22 4.20
N LEU A 77 9.56 -0.56 4.50
CA LEU A 77 8.52 -0.75 3.49
C LEU A 77 8.36 0.51 2.62
N ARG A 78 8.19 1.67 3.26
CA ARG A 78 8.03 2.97 2.58
C ARG A 78 9.18 3.23 1.62
N ARG A 79 10.42 2.99 2.05
CA ARG A 79 11.63 3.15 1.23
C ARG A 79 11.61 2.23 0.02
N THR A 80 11.31 0.94 0.21
CA THR A 80 11.28 -0.02 -0.91
C THR A 80 10.19 0.30 -1.92
N MET A 81 9.00 0.69 -1.46
CA MET A 81 7.91 1.12 -2.34
C MET A 81 8.28 2.38 -3.16
N GLY A 82 9.03 3.31 -2.56
CA GLY A 82 9.51 4.50 -3.27
C GLY A 82 10.49 4.22 -4.41
N LEU A 83 11.20 3.09 -4.35
CA LEU A 83 12.15 2.67 -5.38
C LEU A 83 11.48 1.91 -6.53
N ASP A 84 10.26 1.39 -6.37
CA ASP A 84 9.59 0.66 -7.43
C ASP A 84 9.11 1.62 -8.54
N PRO A 85 9.59 1.47 -9.79
CA PRO A 85 9.23 2.35 -10.89
C PRO A 85 7.76 2.22 -11.33
N ARG A 86 7.13 1.07 -11.05
CA ARG A 86 5.75 0.74 -11.45
C ARG A 86 4.73 1.37 -10.51
N LEU A 87 5.15 1.80 -9.33
CA LEU A 87 4.34 2.49 -8.35
C LEU A 87 4.33 4.00 -8.67
N ILE A 88 3.20 4.50 -9.13
CA ILE A 88 3.00 5.91 -9.50
C ILE A 88 3.07 6.77 -8.24
N LYS A 89 2.24 6.41 -7.24
CA LYS A 89 2.15 7.09 -5.95
C LYS A 89 1.89 6.06 -4.86
N TYR A 90 2.30 6.39 -3.65
CA TYR A 90 1.98 5.60 -2.48
C TYR A 90 1.96 6.50 -1.25
N SER A 91 1.18 6.10 -0.26
CA SER A 91 1.14 6.73 1.04
C SER A 91 1.07 5.66 2.10
N VAL A 92 1.71 5.90 3.25
CA VAL A 92 1.56 5.03 4.42
C VAL A 92 1.03 5.88 5.56
N VAL A 93 -0.11 5.50 6.09
CA VAL A 93 -0.84 6.21 7.14
C VAL A 93 -0.82 5.36 8.40
N LYS A 94 -0.62 6.01 9.55
CA LYS A 94 -0.77 5.36 10.86
C LYS A 94 -2.25 5.43 11.25
N LEU A 95 -2.90 4.28 11.41
CA LEU A 95 -4.31 4.20 11.82
C LEU A 95 -4.46 4.23 13.35
N GLY A 96 -3.51 3.67 14.09
CA GLY A 96 -3.59 3.66 15.55
C GLY A 96 -2.31 3.17 16.23
N SER A 97 -2.18 3.49 17.53
CA SER A 97 -1.04 3.05 18.35
C SER A 97 -1.41 2.14 19.51
N LYS A 98 -2.55 2.38 20.16
CA LYS A 98 -2.99 1.56 21.30
C LYS A 98 -3.85 0.40 20.80
N LEU A 99 -3.87 -0.69 21.57
CA LEU A 99 -4.66 -1.87 21.23
C LEU A 99 -6.16 -1.57 21.20
N GLU A 100 -6.61 -0.72 22.13
CA GLU A 100 -8.01 -0.28 22.26
C GLU A 100 -8.53 0.39 20.97
N ASP A 101 -7.69 1.19 20.31
CA ASP A 101 -8.04 1.93 19.09
C ASP A 101 -8.08 1.03 17.84
N ILE A 102 -7.34 -0.08 17.84
CA ILE A 102 -7.06 -0.86 16.62
C ILE A 102 -7.79 -2.20 16.57
N LYS A 103 -8.37 -2.67 17.68
CA LYS A 103 -8.97 -4.01 17.78
C LYS A 103 -10.15 -4.20 16.82
N ASP A 104 -10.92 -3.13 16.59
CA ASP A 104 -12.14 -3.16 15.78
C ASP A 104 -11.88 -2.83 14.31
N VAL A 105 -10.62 -2.51 13.93
CA VAL A 105 -10.27 -2.16 12.56
C VAL A 105 -10.03 -3.44 11.74
N PRO A 106 -10.90 -3.74 10.76
CA PRO A 106 -10.78 -4.96 9.96
C PRO A 106 -9.57 -4.87 9.01
N GLY A 107 -9.14 -6.02 8.50
CA GLY A 107 -8.11 -6.10 7.46
C GLY A 107 -8.57 -5.60 6.09
N GLU A 108 -9.86 -5.35 5.91
CA GLU A 108 -10.47 -4.89 4.67
C GLU A 108 -10.81 -3.39 4.72
N ALA A 109 -10.30 -2.64 3.75
CA ALA A 109 -10.69 -1.25 3.50
C ALA A 109 -11.85 -1.23 2.51
N LYS A 110 -13.08 -1.09 3.05
CA LYS A 110 -14.28 -0.91 2.23
C LYS A 110 -14.28 0.47 1.57
N PHE A 111 -14.63 0.48 0.30
CA PHE A 111 -15.01 1.70 -0.41
C PHE A 111 -16.48 1.97 -0.07
N ASN A 112 -16.77 3.14 0.51
CA ASN A 112 -18.15 3.56 0.82
C ASN A 112 -18.83 4.13 -0.43
#